data_AF-A0A3M0ZXK7-F1
#
_entry.id   AF-A0A3M0ZXK7-F1
#
_cell.length_a   1.000
_cell.length_b   1.000
_cell.length_c   1.000
_cell.angle_alpha   90.00
_cell.angle_beta   90.00
_cell.angle_gamma   90.00
#
_symmetry.space_group_name_H-M   'P 1'
#
loop_
_entity.id
_entity.type
_entity.pdbx_description
1 polymer ?
#
loop_
_entity_poly.entity_id
_entity_poly.type
_entity_poly.pdbx_seq_one_letter_code
_entity_poly.pdbx_strand_id
1 'polypeptide(L)'
;TSEEQVAYLVRILPGNIEENQYPIKLNGITTIGRKECDIIFPDDTTLSDQHASISHGPEGYFLRDDGSATGVFLRAAEGRSLEVLPGNLVRAGRQFLYFTQSNGKYQVIHYNQAGKEVQRFDLGEKTLVAGRAAPDIILDSKDMTLSRRHLAITVKEDKIFIKDLKSVNGTYLKVKNAVKLEHGDRFRVGQQVFVFTLKEDAVLDTGYFTTQPGSVLQPPVKEPVEEKEKIAKESKAPIVEQEPSATPEVEEPPQIKPGELAITIQGLGKTIPFKKGQTICEALEEHGIEIDAECHAGICGSDPIKIISGKENLNELGDDELEALEDICELDPKECRLACMVKPTGSVVIEILPNNS
;
A
#
# COMPACT_ATOMS: atom_id res chain seq x y z
N THR A 1 -7.35 -32.81 -18.35
CA THR A 1 -6.28 -32.09 -19.06
C THR A 1 -6.02 -30.87 -18.21
N SER A 2 -4.93 -30.87 -17.45
CA SER A 2 -4.59 -29.76 -16.55
C SER A 2 -4.24 -28.54 -17.40
N GLU A 3 -4.97 -27.46 -17.21
CA GLU A 3 -4.67 -26.15 -17.81
C GLU A 3 -3.23 -25.75 -17.40
N GLU A 4 -2.36 -25.51 -18.39
CA GLU A 4 -0.97 -25.11 -18.13
C GLU A 4 -0.96 -23.63 -17.73
N GLN A 5 -0.92 -23.35 -16.43
CA GLN A 5 -0.86 -21.98 -15.94
C GLN A 5 0.48 -21.33 -16.31
N VAL A 6 0.49 -20.48 -17.33
CA VAL A 6 1.70 -19.79 -17.80
C VAL A 6 2.01 -18.60 -16.87
N ALA A 7 3.18 -18.60 -16.25
CA ALA A 7 3.65 -17.50 -15.41
C ALA A 7 4.74 -16.68 -16.11
N TYR A 8 4.77 -15.38 -15.84
CA TYR A 8 5.77 -14.45 -16.36
C TYR A 8 6.19 -13.42 -15.32
N LEU A 9 7.37 -12.87 -15.52
CA LEU A 9 7.86 -11.69 -14.80
C LEU A 9 7.72 -10.46 -15.68
N VAL A 10 7.02 -9.44 -15.19
CA VAL A 10 6.98 -8.12 -15.82
C VAL A 10 8.04 -7.24 -15.19
N ARG A 11 8.99 -6.75 -15.96
CA ARG A 11 9.97 -5.76 -15.50
C ARG A 11 9.32 -4.38 -15.40
N ILE A 12 9.53 -3.73 -14.26
CA ILE A 12 9.01 -2.41 -13.95
C ILE A 12 10.17 -1.40 -13.90
N LEU A 13 10.08 -0.36 -14.71
CA LEU A 13 11.01 0.77 -14.72
C LEU A 13 10.59 1.86 -13.72
N PRO A 14 11.47 2.82 -13.38
CA PRO A 14 11.10 4.00 -12.61
C PRO A 14 9.86 4.69 -13.19
N GLY A 15 8.94 5.11 -12.32
CA GLY A 15 7.63 5.63 -12.72
C GLY A 15 6.54 4.56 -12.90
N ASN A 16 6.80 3.31 -12.49
CA ASN A 16 5.87 2.19 -12.56
C ASN A 16 5.45 1.85 -14.01
N ILE A 17 6.40 1.99 -14.94
CA ILE A 17 6.22 1.69 -16.36
C ILE A 17 6.57 0.22 -16.59
N GLU A 18 5.62 -0.55 -17.11
CA GLU A 18 5.84 -1.92 -17.56
C GLU A 18 6.65 -1.91 -18.86
N GLU A 19 7.68 -2.75 -18.92
CA GLU A 19 8.58 -2.81 -20.07
C GLU A 19 8.56 -4.21 -20.72
N ASN A 20 9.34 -5.13 -20.18
CA ASN A 20 9.56 -6.46 -20.76
C ASN A 20 8.87 -7.54 -19.92
N GLN A 21 8.37 -8.58 -20.59
CA GLN A 21 7.84 -9.78 -19.96
C GLN A 21 8.79 -10.96 -20.19
N TYR A 22 9.08 -11.71 -19.13
CA TYR A 22 9.96 -12.87 -19.18
C TYR A 22 9.19 -14.12 -18.73
N PRO A 23 9.02 -15.13 -19.60
CA PRO A 23 8.30 -16.34 -19.23
C PRO A 23 9.09 -17.13 -18.17
N ILE A 24 8.36 -17.72 -17.22
CA ILE A 24 8.93 -18.60 -16.20
C ILE A 24 8.78 -20.04 -16.68
N LYS A 25 9.87 -20.81 -16.58
CA LYS A 25 9.87 -22.23 -16.95
C LYS A 25 8.92 -23.02 -16.04
N LEU A 26 7.98 -23.74 -16.66
CA LEU A 26 7.12 -24.71 -15.98
C LEU A 26 7.90 -25.93 -15.48
N ASN A 27 8.95 -26.32 -16.20
CA ASN A 27 9.83 -27.44 -15.88
C ASN A 27 11.26 -26.91 -15.70
N GLY A 28 11.76 -26.95 -14.45
CA GLY A 28 13.11 -26.53 -14.10
C GLY A 28 13.16 -25.20 -13.34
N ILE A 29 14.31 -24.55 -13.42
CA ILE A 29 14.62 -23.33 -12.70
C ILE A 29 14.84 -22.20 -13.71
N THR A 30 14.16 -21.08 -13.51
CA THR A 30 14.39 -19.83 -14.24
C THR A 30 15.39 -19.00 -13.46
N THR A 31 16.58 -18.75 -14.01
CA THR A 31 17.63 -17.98 -13.32
C THR A 31 17.67 -16.53 -13.77
N ILE A 32 17.98 -15.64 -12.83
CA ILE A 32 18.10 -14.20 -13.01
C ILE A 32 19.49 -13.78 -12.54
N GLY A 33 20.20 -13.02 -13.37
CA GLY A 33 21.52 -12.54 -13.00
C GLY A 33 22.18 -11.69 -14.05
N ARG A 34 23.46 -11.45 -13.86
CA ARG A 34 24.27 -10.59 -14.75
C ARG A 34 24.83 -11.36 -15.94
N LYS A 35 25.05 -12.68 -15.81
CA LYS A 35 25.67 -13.54 -16.84
C LYS A 35 25.15 -14.97 -16.73
N GLU A 36 25.15 -15.71 -17.83
CA GLU A 36 24.86 -17.16 -17.85
C GLU A 36 23.53 -17.55 -17.17
N CYS A 37 22.52 -16.68 -17.25
CA CYS A 37 21.18 -16.87 -16.70
C CYS A 37 20.12 -16.90 -17.80
N ASP A 38 18.90 -17.30 -17.47
CA ASP A 38 17.77 -17.21 -18.42
C ASP A 38 17.35 -15.76 -18.65
N ILE A 39 17.37 -14.96 -17.58
CA ILE A 39 17.08 -13.53 -17.60
C ILE A 39 18.36 -12.78 -17.23
N ILE A 40 18.92 -12.03 -18.19
CA ILE A 40 20.26 -11.45 -18.08
C ILE A 40 20.20 -9.92 -18.17
N PHE A 41 20.84 -9.23 -17.22
CA PHE A 41 21.09 -7.78 -17.29
C PHE A 41 22.59 -7.51 -17.12
N PRO A 42 23.37 -7.44 -18.22
CA PRO A 42 24.82 -7.35 -18.14
C PRO A 42 25.32 -6.01 -17.59
N ASP A 43 24.55 -4.94 -17.79
CA ASP A 43 24.91 -3.58 -17.38
C ASP A 43 24.56 -3.28 -15.91
N ASP A 44 23.80 -4.16 -15.26
CA ASP A 44 23.46 -3.99 -13.84
C ASP A 44 24.58 -4.55 -12.95
N THR A 45 25.51 -3.68 -12.57
CA THR A 45 26.64 -4.04 -11.71
C THR A 45 26.25 -4.45 -10.29
N THR A 46 24.99 -4.24 -9.90
CA THR A 46 24.48 -4.66 -8.59
C THR A 46 23.95 -6.10 -8.61
N LEU A 47 23.77 -6.70 -9.80
CA LEU A 47 23.46 -8.11 -9.92
C LEU A 47 24.72 -8.98 -9.77
N SER A 48 24.51 -10.15 -9.18
CA SER A 48 25.50 -11.23 -9.19
C SER A 48 25.38 -11.96 -10.51
N ASP A 49 26.41 -12.71 -10.90
CA ASP A 49 26.37 -13.48 -12.14
C ASP A 49 25.18 -14.45 -12.14
N GLN A 50 25.01 -15.22 -11.06
CA GLN A 50 23.74 -15.84 -10.67
C GLN A 50 23.23 -15.15 -9.41
N HIS A 51 22.04 -14.53 -9.46
CA HIS A 51 21.56 -13.67 -8.38
C HIS A 51 20.32 -14.25 -7.70
N ALA A 52 19.33 -14.65 -8.49
CA ALA A 52 18.08 -15.20 -8.00
C ALA A 52 17.58 -16.30 -8.92
N SER A 53 16.73 -17.16 -8.39
CA SER A 53 16.07 -18.21 -9.14
C SER A 53 14.61 -18.31 -8.79
N ILE A 54 13.82 -18.72 -9.78
CA ILE A 54 12.41 -19.08 -9.61
C ILE A 54 12.24 -20.54 -10.03
N SER A 55 11.74 -21.35 -9.11
CA SER A 55 11.37 -22.74 -9.36
C SER A 55 9.86 -22.91 -9.34
N HIS A 56 9.34 -23.70 -10.28
CA HIS A 56 7.95 -24.15 -10.27
C HIS A 56 7.86 -25.53 -9.61
N GLY A 57 7.01 -25.65 -8.58
CA GLY A 57 6.75 -26.89 -7.85
C GLY A 57 5.24 -27.16 -7.74
N PRO A 58 4.83 -28.27 -7.11
CA PRO A 58 3.41 -28.64 -6.99
C PRO A 58 2.57 -27.59 -6.24
N GLU A 59 3.20 -26.85 -5.33
CA GLU A 59 2.58 -25.82 -4.50
C GLU A 59 2.63 -24.41 -5.13
N GLY A 60 3.14 -24.28 -6.36
CA GLY A 60 3.25 -23.02 -7.09
C GLY A 60 4.70 -22.59 -7.38
N TYR A 61 4.91 -21.28 -7.46
CA TYR A 61 6.21 -20.70 -7.83
C TYR A 61 6.95 -20.22 -6.60
N PHE A 62 8.27 -20.45 -6.55
CA PHE A 62 9.10 -20.10 -5.41
C PHE A 62 10.29 -19.26 -5.85
N LEU A 63 10.44 -18.09 -5.25
CA LEU A 63 11.58 -17.19 -5.42
C LEU A 63 12.67 -17.51 -4.40
N ARG A 64 13.92 -17.53 -4.84
CA ARG A 64 15.08 -17.76 -3.99
C ARG A 64 16.21 -16.78 -4.32
N ASP A 65 16.93 -16.36 -3.29
CA ASP A 65 18.23 -15.70 -3.39
C ASP A 65 19.36 -16.74 -3.50
N ASP A 66 20.17 -16.69 -4.56
CA ASP A 66 21.23 -17.67 -4.84
C ASP A 66 22.59 -17.24 -4.27
N GLY A 67 22.58 -16.56 -3.13
CA GLY A 67 23.79 -16.04 -2.47
C GLY A 67 24.26 -14.74 -3.10
N SER A 68 23.33 -13.90 -3.54
CA SER A 68 23.66 -12.63 -4.18
C SER A 68 24.37 -11.64 -3.26
N ALA A 69 25.16 -10.74 -3.85
CA ALA A 69 25.91 -9.74 -3.09
C ALA A 69 25.01 -8.68 -2.44
N THR A 70 23.95 -8.26 -3.15
CA THR A 70 23.02 -7.23 -2.65
C THR A 70 21.75 -7.79 -2.04
N GLY A 71 21.45 -9.09 -2.24
CA GLY A 71 20.23 -9.73 -1.77
C GLY A 71 19.05 -9.57 -2.71
N VAL A 72 18.07 -10.46 -2.54
CA VAL A 72 16.74 -10.39 -3.16
C VAL A 72 15.72 -9.87 -2.16
N PHE A 73 14.88 -8.91 -2.56
CA PHE A 73 13.89 -8.28 -1.67
C PHE A 73 12.49 -8.41 -2.25
N LEU A 74 11.63 -9.17 -1.58
CA LEU A 74 10.20 -9.28 -1.88
C LEU A 74 9.45 -8.16 -1.15
N ARG A 75 8.67 -7.36 -1.87
CA ARG A 75 7.77 -6.36 -1.27
C ARG A 75 6.52 -7.08 -0.76
N ALA A 76 6.17 -6.87 0.50
CA ALA A 76 4.89 -7.32 1.02
C ALA A 76 3.76 -6.62 0.24
N ALA A 77 2.82 -7.41 -0.27
CA ALA A 77 1.66 -6.86 -0.96
C ALA A 77 0.78 -6.10 0.04
N GLU A 78 0.20 -4.98 -0.43
CA GLU A 78 -0.66 -4.13 0.40
C GLU A 78 -1.89 -4.94 0.85
N GLY A 79 -2.21 -4.90 2.14
CA GLY A 79 -3.37 -5.62 2.69
C GLY A 79 -3.23 -7.15 2.77
N ARG A 80 -2.15 -7.74 2.24
CA ARG A 80 -1.92 -9.18 2.30
C ARG A 80 -0.89 -9.55 3.36
N SER A 81 -1.24 -10.52 4.20
CA SER A 81 -0.34 -11.07 5.21
C SER A 81 0.73 -11.96 4.57
N LEU A 82 1.99 -11.65 4.83
CA LEU A 82 3.16 -12.41 4.37
C LEU A 82 3.74 -13.21 5.54
N GLU A 83 3.84 -14.54 5.39
CA GLU A 83 4.48 -15.40 6.37
C GLU A 83 6.00 -15.11 6.43
N VAL A 84 6.53 -15.00 7.64
CA VAL A 84 7.94 -14.73 7.92
C VAL A 84 8.49 -15.82 8.82
N LEU A 85 9.65 -16.36 8.48
CA LEU A 85 10.30 -17.41 9.26
C LEU A 85 11.37 -16.84 10.19
N PRO A 86 11.64 -17.48 11.34
CA PRO A 86 12.82 -17.18 12.14
C PRO A 86 14.10 -17.20 11.28
N GLY A 87 14.95 -16.19 11.45
CA GLY A 87 16.15 -15.94 10.64
C GLY A 87 15.93 -14.99 9.46
N ASN A 88 14.69 -14.61 9.17
CA ASN A 88 14.35 -13.64 8.13
C ASN A 88 14.60 -12.20 8.59
N LEU A 89 14.89 -11.35 7.62
CA LEU A 89 15.12 -9.92 7.82
C LEU A 89 14.09 -9.15 6.99
N VAL A 90 13.36 -8.27 7.64
CA VAL A 90 12.38 -7.38 7.01
C VAL A 90 12.91 -5.95 7.09
N ARG A 91 12.76 -5.20 6.01
CA ARG A 91 13.14 -3.78 5.94
C ARG A 91 11.88 -2.92 5.87
N ALA A 92 11.82 -1.94 6.74
CA ALA A 92 10.80 -0.90 6.76
C ALA A 92 11.52 0.45 6.79
N GLY A 93 11.32 1.30 5.78
CA GLY A 93 12.12 2.52 5.64
C GLY A 93 13.63 2.21 5.58
N ARG A 94 14.41 2.82 6.49
CA ARG A 94 15.85 2.52 6.67
C ARG A 94 16.13 1.60 7.86
N GLN A 95 15.09 1.07 8.50
CA GLN A 95 15.18 0.19 9.66
C GLN A 95 15.08 -1.27 9.25
N PHE A 96 15.65 -2.15 10.05
CA PHE A 96 15.64 -3.59 9.82
C PHE A 96 15.06 -4.33 11.03
N LEU A 97 14.20 -5.30 10.75
CA LEU A 97 13.54 -6.16 11.72
C LEU A 97 13.99 -7.59 11.47
N TYR A 98 14.73 -8.17 12.42
CA TYR A 98 15.18 -9.54 12.36
C TYR A 98 14.30 -10.41 13.24
N PHE A 99 13.63 -11.38 12.62
CA PHE A 99 12.75 -12.30 13.32
C PHE A 99 13.56 -13.48 13.82
N THR A 100 13.37 -13.84 15.08
CA THR A 100 14.09 -14.95 15.72
C THR A 100 13.18 -15.68 16.68
N GLN A 101 13.57 -16.89 17.06
CA GLN A 101 12.91 -17.65 18.12
C GLN A 101 13.93 -17.95 19.21
N SER A 102 13.57 -17.70 20.47
CA SER A 102 14.42 -17.99 21.63
C SER A 102 13.55 -18.57 22.75
N ASN A 103 13.99 -19.68 23.34
CA ASN A 103 13.26 -20.39 24.39
C ASN A 103 11.78 -20.68 24.03
N GLY A 104 11.52 -21.02 22.76
CA GLY A 104 10.17 -21.30 22.25
C GLY A 104 9.28 -20.07 22.04
N LYS A 105 9.78 -18.85 22.28
CA LYS A 105 9.05 -17.60 22.02
C LYS A 105 9.59 -16.89 20.79
N TYR A 106 8.70 -16.37 19.96
CA TYR A 106 9.08 -15.52 18.85
C TYR A 106 9.49 -14.13 19.35
N GLN A 107 10.51 -13.58 18.71
CA GLN A 107 11.02 -12.25 19.00
C GLN A 107 11.34 -11.54 17.70
N VAL A 108 11.21 -10.21 17.71
CA VAL A 108 11.74 -9.35 16.67
C VAL A 108 12.82 -8.45 17.25
N ILE A 109 13.98 -8.43 16.61
CA ILE A 109 15.10 -7.56 16.94
C ILE A 109 15.11 -6.41 15.94
N HIS A 110 15.02 -5.18 16.43
CA HIS A 110 15.14 -3.98 15.62
C HIS A 110 16.60 -3.54 15.54
N TYR A 111 17.07 -3.38 14.31
CA TYR A 111 18.35 -2.77 13.95
C TYR A 111 18.11 -1.46 13.21
N ASN A 112 18.92 -0.45 13.53
CA ASN A 112 18.88 0.81 12.81
C ASN A 112 19.60 0.74 11.45
N GLN A 113 19.57 1.85 10.70
CA GLN A 113 20.24 1.96 9.40
C GLN A 113 21.76 1.67 9.41
N ALA A 114 22.42 1.80 10.58
CA ALA A 114 23.83 1.50 10.74
C ALA A 114 24.09 0.03 11.12
N GLY A 115 23.06 -0.80 11.20
CA GLY A 115 23.15 -2.19 11.63
C GLY A 115 23.36 -2.36 13.14
N LYS A 116 23.17 -1.30 13.94
CA LYS A 116 23.23 -1.40 15.40
C LYS A 116 21.89 -1.89 15.93
N GLU A 117 21.95 -2.91 16.78
CA GLU A 117 20.78 -3.37 17.53
C GLU A 117 20.26 -2.24 18.44
N VAL A 118 18.98 -1.93 18.32
CA VAL A 118 18.31 -0.89 19.08
C VAL A 118 17.51 -1.52 20.21
N GLN A 119 16.62 -2.45 19.89
CA GLN A 119 15.69 -3.04 20.84
C GLN A 119 15.21 -4.43 20.39
N ARG A 120 14.72 -5.22 21.35
CA ARG A 120 14.09 -6.53 21.14
C ARG A 120 12.65 -6.48 21.67
N PHE A 121 11.75 -7.13 20.94
CA PHE A 121 10.34 -7.23 21.29
C PHE A 121 9.92 -8.69 21.26
N ASP A 122 9.26 -9.15 22.31
CA ASP A 122 8.63 -10.47 22.34
C ASP A 122 7.34 -10.42 21.54
N LEU A 123 7.14 -11.39 20.65
CA LEU A 123 5.92 -11.52 19.86
C LEU A 123 4.97 -12.48 20.59
N GLY A 124 3.76 -12.01 20.85
CA GLY A 124 2.67 -12.78 21.46
C GLY A 124 1.48 -12.94 20.50
N GLU A 125 0.32 -13.28 21.05
CA GLU A 125 -0.93 -13.43 20.27
C GLU A 125 -1.48 -12.08 19.78
N LYS A 126 -1.18 -10.98 20.48
CA LYS A 126 -1.56 -9.62 20.10
C LYS A 126 -0.83 -9.18 18.83
N THR A 127 -1.56 -8.55 17.91
CA THR A 127 -0.96 -7.83 16.77
C THR A 127 -0.20 -6.60 17.25
N LEU A 128 1.06 -6.47 16.82
CA LEU A 128 1.89 -5.31 17.13
C LEU A 128 2.06 -4.45 15.89
N VAL A 129 1.71 -3.17 16.00
CA VAL A 129 1.91 -2.18 14.95
C VAL A 129 3.27 -1.50 15.10
N ALA A 130 4.05 -1.50 14.03
CA ALA A 130 5.37 -0.90 13.99
C ALA A 130 5.45 0.26 12.97
N GLY A 131 6.21 1.30 13.30
CA GLY A 131 6.42 2.44 12.40
C GLY A 131 7.13 3.62 13.06
N ARG A 132 7.06 4.80 12.42
CA ARG A 132 7.69 6.04 12.89
C ARG A 132 7.00 6.60 14.14
N ALA A 133 5.70 6.38 14.26
CA ALA A 133 4.85 6.90 15.33
C ALA A 133 3.70 5.89 15.57
N ALA A 134 4.07 4.62 15.68
CA ALA A 134 3.13 3.53 15.90
C ALA A 134 2.88 3.31 17.40
N PRO A 135 1.72 2.74 17.78
CA PRO A 135 1.35 2.58 19.18
C PRO A 135 2.16 1.51 19.92
N ASP A 136 2.51 0.39 19.26
CA ASP A 136 3.23 -0.69 19.94
C ASP A 136 4.75 -0.58 19.78
N ILE A 137 5.23 -0.32 18.55
CA ILE A 137 6.67 -0.32 18.24
C ILE A 137 7.06 0.93 17.44
N ILE A 138 7.65 1.91 18.13
CA ILE A 138 8.29 3.06 17.48
C ILE A 138 9.70 2.66 17.04
N LEU A 139 9.90 2.49 15.73
CA LEU A 139 11.19 2.10 15.16
C LEU A 139 12.19 3.25 15.15
N ASP A 140 11.82 4.37 14.53
CA ASP A 140 12.63 5.59 14.53
C ASP A 140 11.72 6.77 14.21
N SER A 141 11.50 7.66 15.18
CA SER A 141 10.61 8.82 15.03
C SER A 141 11.12 9.87 14.05
N LYS A 142 12.41 9.84 13.71
CA LYS A 142 13.07 10.78 12.79
C LYS A 142 13.21 10.24 11.37
N ASP A 143 12.96 8.96 11.16
CA ASP A 143 13.06 8.35 9.83
C ASP A 143 11.82 8.66 9.00
N MET A 144 11.89 9.72 8.20
CA MET A 144 10.80 10.12 7.30
C MET A 144 10.53 9.12 6.17
N THR A 145 11.35 8.08 6.02
CA THR A 145 11.05 6.97 5.09
C THR A 145 10.11 5.93 5.70
N LEU A 146 9.85 6.01 7.00
CA LEU A 146 8.84 5.22 7.70
C LEU A 146 7.51 5.98 7.77
N SER A 147 6.44 5.35 7.28
CA SER A 147 5.06 5.70 7.69
C SER A 147 4.89 5.65 9.21
N ARG A 148 3.95 6.46 9.73
CA ARG A 148 3.60 6.51 11.16
C ARG A 148 3.21 5.11 11.65
N ARG A 149 2.21 4.49 11.03
CA ARG A 149 1.92 3.05 11.08
C ARG A 149 2.41 2.41 9.78
N HIS A 150 3.48 1.60 9.84
CA HIS A 150 4.15 1.09 8.64
C HIS A 150 3.75 -0.34 8.32
N LEU A 151 3.82 -1.21 9.32
CA LEU A 151 3.48 -2.62 9.20
C LEU A 151 2.88 -3.14 10.50
N ALA A 152 2.05 -4.17 10.40
CA ALA A 152 1.59 -4.97 11.52
C ALA A 152 2.34 -6.30 11.56
N ILE A 153 2.60 -6.79 12.77
CA ILE A 153 3.21 -8.10 13.05
C ILE A 153 2.21 -8.88 13.87
N THR A 154 1.84 -10.08 13.40
CA THR A 154 0.87 -10.94 14.09
C THR A 154 1.44 -12.34 14.19
N VAL A 155 1.20 -13.02 15.32
CA VAL A 155 1.49 -14.44 15.48
C VAL A 155 0.16 -15.20 15.47
N LYS A 156 -0.07 -15.99 14.41
CA LYS A 156 -1.26 -16.84 14.25
C LYS A 156 -0.80 -18.26 14.02
N GLU A 157 -1.40 -19.23 14.73
CA GLU A 157 -1.11 -20.66 14.58
C GLU A 157 0.40 -21.01 14.66
N ASP A 158 1.12 -20.41 15.61
CA ASP A 158 2.59 -20.57 15.78
C ASP A 158 3.42 -20.15 14.55
N LYS A 159 2.87 -19.27 13.70
CA LYS A 159 3.55 -18.65 12.56
C LYS A 159 3.54 -17.13 12.69
N ILE A 160 4.61 -16.50 12.21
CA ILE A 160 4.72 -15.04 12.19
C ILE A 160 4.22 -14.54 10.83
N PHE A 161 3.34 -13.56 10.86
CA PHE A 161 2.87 -12.85 9.68
C PHE A 161 3.22 -11.37 9.80
N ILE A 162 3.57 -10.75 8.68
CA ILE A 162 3.67 -9.31 8.55
C ILE A 162 2.65 -8.81 7.54
N LYS A 163 2.06 -7.65 7.79
CA LYS A 163 1.12 -6.98 6.88
C LYS A 163 1.58 -5.55 6.67
N ASP A 164 1.81 -5.14 5.41
CA ASP A 164 2.11 -3.75 5.10
C ASP A 164 0.83 -2.91 5.24
N LEU A 165 0.89 -1.85 6.05
CA LEU A 165 -0.28 -1.01 6.35
C LEU A 165 -0.42 0.14 5.33
N LYS A 166 -0.20 -0.18 4.05
CA LYS A 166 -0.13 0.77 2.93
C LYS A 166 0.94 1.84 3.17
N SER A 167 2.14 1.38 3.50
CA SER A 167 3.27 2.27 3.80
C SER A 167 3.77 2.97 2.54
N VAL A 168 4.26 4.21 2.67
CA VAL A 168 4.67 5.03 1.52
C VAL A 168 5.82 4.40 0.74
N ASN A 169 6.79 3.82 1.44
CA ASN A 169 7.98 3.22 0.81
C ASN A 169 7.90 1.70 0.68
N GLY A 170 6.88 1.06 1.24
CA GLY A 170 6.71 -0.39 1.28
C GLY A 170 7.57 -1.10 2.33
N THR A 171 7.08 -2.26 2.74
CA THR A 171 7.79 -3.25 3.58
C THR A 171 8.44 -4.31 2.70
N TYR A 172 9.70 -4.67 2.95
CA TYR A 172 10.44 -5.63 2.13
C TYR A 172 11.03 -6.78 2.95
N LEU A 173 10.67 -8.01 2.61
CA LEU A 173 11.30 -9.22 3.10
C LEU A 173 12.59 -9.51 2.31
N LYS A 174 13.73 -9.61 2.99
CA LYS A 174 14.96 -10.13 2.39
C LYS A 174 14.85 -11.65 2.26
N VAL A 175 14.73 -12.12 1.03
CA VAL A 175 14.60 -13.54 0.70
C VAL A 175 15.92 -14.23 1.04
N LYS A 176 15.88 -15.23 1.92
CA LYS A 176 17.02 -16.11 2.23
C LYS A 176 16.74 -17.56 1.83
N ASN A 177 15.54 -18.02 2.16
CA ASN A 177 15.01 -19.32 1.75
C ASN A 177 14.09 -19.15 0.54
N ALA A 178 13.60 -20.24 -0.01
CA ALA A 178 12.54 -20.20 -1.01
C ALA A 178 11.27 -19.60 -0.41
N VAL A 179 10.72 -18.55 -1.04
CA VAL A 179 9.46 -17.90 -0.67
C VAL A 179 8.46 -18.11 -1.80
N LYS A 180 7.24 -18.53 -1.45
CA LYS A 180 6.16 -18.71 -2.43
C LYS A 180 5.76 -17.34 -3.01
N LEU A 181 5.68 -17.27 -4.34
CA LEU A 181 5.18 -16.11 -5.06
C LEU A 181 3.69 -16.27 -5.36
N GLU A 182 2.97 -15.16 -5.22
CA GLU A 182 1.57 -15.02 -5.62
C GLU A 182 1.43 -13.98 -6.74
N HIS A 183 0.36 -14.10 -7.54
CA HIS A 183 0.07 -13.15 -8.61
C HIS A 183 0.07 -11.70 -8.07
N GLY A 184 0.82 -10.82 -8.73
CA GLY A 184 0.98 -9.42 -8.34
C GLY A 184 2.20 -9.15 -7.45
N ASP A 185 2.90 -10.19 -6.99
CA ASP A 185 4.06 -10.02 -6.11
C ASP A 185 5.18 -9.25 -6.76
N ARG A 186 5.70 -8.26 -6.03
CA ARG A 186 6.77 -7.40 -6.49
C ARG A 186 8.05 -7.74 -5.78
N PHE A 187 9.13 -7.96 -6.52
CA PHE A 187 10.44 -8.18 -5.91
C PHE A 187 11.54 -7.44 -6.66
N ARG A 188 12.64 -7.20 -5.94
CA ARG A 188 13.82 -6.49 -6.43
C ARG A 188 15.04 -7.39 -6.41
N VAL A 189 15.78 -7.36 -7.50
CA VAL A 189 17.10 -8.00 -7.68
C VAL A 189 18.04 -6.98 -8.30
N GLY A 190 19.13 -6.64 -7.62
CA GLY A 190 19.99 -5.53 -8.03
C GLY A 190 19.23 -4.20 -8.19
N GLN A 191 19.22 -3.62 -9.40
CA GLN A 191 18.44 -2.43 -9.77
C GLN A 191 17.12 -2.80 -10.47
N GLN A 192 16.88 -4.09 -10.74
CA GLN A 192 15.70 -4.55 -11.45
C GLN A 192 14.54 -4.79 -10.48
N VAL A 193 13.35 -4.35 -10.89
CA VAL A 193 12.09 -4.59 -10.18
C VAL A 193 11.20 -5.43 -11.09
N PHE A 194 10.64 -6.49 -10.54
CA PHE A 194 9.75 -7.40 -11.23
C PHE A 194 8.40 -7.49 -10.53
N VAL A 195 7.34 -7.65 -11.30
CA VAL A 195 6.03 -8.12 -10.86
C VAL A 195 5.88 -9.55 -11.37
N PHE A 196 5.56 -10.48 -10.49
CA PHE A 196 5.18 -11.84 -10.85
C PHE A 196 3.72 -11.88 -11.27
N THR A 197 3.43 -12.51 -12.41
CA THR A 197 2.09 -12.53 -12.96
C THR A 197 1.75 -13.93 -13.48
N LEU A 198 0.61 -14.43 -13.04
CA LEU A 198 -0.03 -15.63 -13.59
C LEU A 198 -0.96 -15.18 -14.72
N LYS A 199 -0.81 -15.75 -15.91
CA LYS A 199 -1.82 -15.64 -16.96
C LYS A 199 -2.85 -16.74 -16.75
N GLU A 200 -4.10 -16.35 -16.56
CA GLU A 200 -5.20 -17.25 -16.89
C GLU A 200 -5.30 -17.29 -18.41
N ASP A 201 -5.33 -18.47 -19.00
CA ASP A 201 -5.57 -18.58 -20.44
C ASP A 201 -6.89 -17.89 -20.75
N ALA A 202 -6.81 -16.80 -21.51
CA ALA A 202 -7.97 -16.22 -22.16
C ALA A 202 -8.64 -17.37 -22.92
N VAL A 203 -9.88 -17.69 -22.54
CA VAL A 203 -10.77 -18.52 -23.35
C VAL A 203 -10.58 -18.08 -24.78
N LEU A 204 -10.12 -19.00 -25.64
CA LEU A 204 -10.02 -18.80 -27.07
C LEU A 204 -11.44 -18.46 -27.56
N ASP A 205 -11.78 -17.18 -27.55
CA ASP A 205 -12.87 -16.64 -28.33
C ASP A 205 -12.45 -16.85 -29.79
N THR A 206 -12.80 -18.02 -30.30
CA THR A 206 -12.87 -18.29 -31.73
C THR A 206 -14.06 -17.51 -32.28
N GLY A 207 -14.00 -16.18 -32.13
CA GLY A 207 -14.87 -15.24 -32.78
C GLY A 207 -14.58 -15.32 -34.26
N TYR A 208 -15.41 -16.09 -34.96
CA TYR A 208 -15.49 -16.14 -36.41
C TYR A 208 -15.58 -14.70 -36.96
N PHE A 209 -14.46 -14.17 -37.45
CA PHE A 209 -14.48 -13.02 -38.36
C PHE A 209 -15.07 -13.47 -39.70
N THR A 210 -16.38 -13.34 -39.86
CA THR A 210 -16.97 -13.24 -41.20
C THR A 210 -16.86 -11.77 -41.63
N THR A 211 -15.79 -11.46 -42.35
CA THR A 211 -15.65 -10.16 -43.02
C THR A 211 -16.58 -10.12 -44.23
N GLN A 212 -17.60 -9.26 -44.19
CA GLN A 212 -18.15 -8.69 -45.42
C GLN A 212 -17.30 -7.46 -45.80
N PRO A 213 -16.90 -7.32 -47.07
CA PRO A 213 -16.03 -6.23 -47.51
C PRO A 213 -16.83 -4.95 -47.76
N GLY A 214 -16.42 -3.84 -47.16
CA GLY A 214 -16.84 -2.52 -47.61
C GLY A 214 -16.92 -1.43 -46.55
N SER A 215 -15.80 -0.80 -46.22
CA SER A 215 -15.70 0.67 -46.07
C SER A 215 -14.28 1.04 -45.67
N VAL A 216 -13.58 1.69 -46.60
CA VAL A 216 -12.25 2.27 -46.39
C VAL A 216 -12.47 3.63 -45.71
N LEU A 217 -12.05 3.78 -44.46
CA LEU A 217 -11.88 5.07 -43.81
C LEU A 217 -10.41 5.49 -43.90
N GLN A 218 -10.17 6.65 -44.52
CA GLN A 218 -8.84 7.24 -44.66
C GLN A 218 -8.37 7.88 -43.33
N PRO A 219 -7.06 7.87 -43.04
CA PRO A 219 -6.50 8.48 -41.84
C PRO A 219 -6.43 10.03 -41.92
N PRO A 220 -6.46 10.73 -40.78
CA PRO A 220 -6.50 12.20 -40.73
C PRO A 220 -5.13 12.84 -40.99
N VAL A 221 -5.15 13.89 -41.80
CA VAL A 221 -4.01 14.76 -42.14
C VAL A 221 -3.71 15.70 -40.97
N LYS A 222 -2.42 15.79 -40.59
CA LYS A 222 -1.88 16.80 -39.66
C LYS A 222 -1.54 18.07 -40.43
N GLU A 223 -2.03 19.22 -39.98
CA GLU A 223 -1.49 20.54 -40.38
C GLU A 223 -0.56 21.11 -39.29
N PRO A 224 0.56 21.76 -39.68
CA PRO A 224 1.54 22.32 -38.74
C PRO A 224 1.21 23.79 -38.40
N VAL A 225 1.45 24.20 -37.15
CA VAL A 225 1.36 25.60 -36.73
C VAL A 225 2.78 26.16 -36.55
N GLU A 226 3.09 27.19 -37.35
CA GLU A 226 4.33 27.98 -37.30
C GLU A 226 4.36 28.96 -36.11
N GLU A 227 5.56 29.13 -35.59
CA GLU A 227 6.02 30.02 -34.54
C GLU A 227 6.36 31.43 -35.09
N LYS A 228 5.94 32.51 -34.40
CA LYS A 228 6.53 33.85 -34.55
C LYS A 228 6.56 34.62 -33.22
N GLU A 229 7.77 34.87 -32.75
CA GLU A 229 8.12 35.86 -31.72
C GLU A 229 8.05 37.30 -32.25
N LYS A 230 7.66 38.26 -31.39
CA LYS A 230 8.16 39.64 -31.41
C LYS A 230 8.21 40.24 -29.99
N ILE A 231 9.33 40.91 -29.73
CA ILE A 231 9.74 41.61 -28.49
C ILE A 231 9.42 43.11 -28.61
N ALA A 232 9.02 43.79 -27.51
CA ALA A 232 9.71 44.95 -26.90
C ALA A 232 8.85 45.94 -26.07
N LYS A 233 9.31 46.13 -24.81
CA LYS A 233 9.52 47.38 -24.02
C LYS A 233 8.41 48.06 -23.18
N GLU A 234 8.68 48.03 -21.86
CA GLU A 234 8.72 49.08 -20.82
C GLU A 234 7.59 50.13 -20.64
N SER A 235 7.02 50.20 -19.42
CA SER A 235 7.10 51.41 -18.56
C SER A 235 6.43 51.26 -17.17
N LYS A 236 7.22 51.56 -16.13
CA LYS A 236 6.97 52.24 -14.83
C LYS A 236 5.66 52.07 -13.99
N ALA A 237 5.96 51.88 -12.69
CA ALA A 237 5.16 51.83 -11.44
C ALA A 237 4.13 52.98 -11.20
N PRO A 238 3.24 52.89 -10.19
CA PRO A 238 3.66 53.04 -8.79
C PRO A 238 3.06 52.05 -7.77
N ILE A 239 3.82 51.92 -6.69
CA ILE A 239 3.49 51.32 -5.39
C ILE A 239 2.46 52.21 -4.69
N VAL A 240 1.42 51.61 -4.10
CA VAL A 240 0.57 52.24 -3.08
C VAL A 240 0.58 51.34 -1.87
N GLU A 241 1.12 51.88 -0.77
CA GLU A 241 1.02 51.36 0.59
C GLU A 241 -0.44 51.36 1.04
N GLN A 242 -0.93 50.23 1.57
CA GLN A 242 -2.03 50.23 2.53
C GLN A 242 -1.73 49.20 3.63
N GLU A 243 -1.46 49.73 4.82
CA GLU A 243 -1.42 49.04 6.10
C GLU A 243 -2.81 49.16 6.80
N PRO A 244 -3.10 48.42 7.88
CA PRO A 244 -4.03 47.29 7.86
C PRO A 244 -5.36 47.61 8.57
N SER A 245 -6.47 47.00 8.13
CA SER A 245 -7.68 46.93 8.94
C SER A 245 -8.63 45.86 8.40
N ALA A 246 -8.76 44.76 9.14
CA ALA A 246 -10.01 44.12 9.52
C ALA A 246 -9.69 42.78 10.17
N THR A 247 -10.02 42.67 11.46
CA THR A 247 -10.22 41.41 12.18
C THR A 247 -11.03 40.42 11.34
N PRO A 248 -10.65 39.12 11.29
CA PRO A 248 -11.48 38.12 10.62
C PRO A 248 -12.79 38.00 11.40
N GLU A 249 -13.90 38.27 10.71
CA GLU A 249 -15.23 37.86 11.15
C GLU A 249 -15.22 36.34 11.30
N VAL A 250 -15.61 35.89 12.49
CA VAL A 250 -15.88 34.49 12.78
C VAL A 250 -17.11 34.11 11.96
N GLU A 251 -16.92 33.37 10.86
CA GLU A 251 -18.03 32.72 10.17
C GLU A 251 -18.75 31.80 11.16
N GLU A 252 -20.02 32.10 11.43
CA GLU A 252 -20.90 31.22 12.18
C GLU A 252 -20.96 29.83 11.50
N PRO A 253 -20.92 28.73 12.25
CA PRO A 253 -20.98 27.39 11.66
C PRO A 253 -22.30 27.23 10.87
N PRO A 254 -22.26 26.57 9.70
CA PRO A 254 -23.40 26.48 8.81
C PRO A 254 -24.59 25.84 9.52
N GLN A 255 -25.70 26.58 9.61
CA GLN A 255 -26.95 26.09 10.18
C GLN A 255 -27.57 25.05 9.23
N ILE A 256 -27.55 23.79 9.65
CA ILE A 256 -28.08 22.66 8.88
C ILE A 256 -29.59 22.82 8.69
N LYS A 257 -30.07 22.72 7.45
CA LYS A 257 -31.50 22.79 7.15
C LYS A 257 -32.21 21.52 7.64
N PRO A 258 -33.43 21.61 8.18
CA PRO A 258 -34.21 20.43 8.56
C PRO A 258 -34.44 19.52 7.34
N GLY A 259 -33.87 18.31 7.36
CA GLY A 259 -33.95 17.32 6.28
C GLY A 259 -32.65 17.09 5.49
N GLU A 260 -31.58 17.84 5.79
CA GLU A 260 -30.27 17.65 5.19
C GLU A 260 -29.51 16.52 5.91
N LEU A 261 -28.94 15.59 5.14
CA LEU A 261 -28.21 14.45 5.67
C LEU A 261 -26.97 14.92 6.44
N ALA A 262 -26.80 14.43 7.67
CA ALA A 262 -25.79 14.96 8.56
C ALA A 262 -25.12 13.89 9.43
N ILE A 263 -23.85 14.13 9.76
CA ILE A 263 -23.06 13.35 10.71
C ILE A 263 -23.01 14.15 12.00
N THR A 264 -23.47 13.57 13.11
CA THR A 264 -23.37 14.17 14.44
C THR A 264 -22.24 13.51 15.23
N ILE A 265 -21.33 14.31 15.76
CA ILE A 265 -20.16 13.85 16.50
C ILE A 265 -20.39 14.10 17.98
N GLN A 266 -20.70 13.04 18.74
CA GLN A 266 -21.17 13.16 20.11
C GLN A 266 -20.15 13.85 21.03
N GLY A 267 -18.87 13.51 20.91
CA GLY A 267 -17.81 14.09 21.76
C GLY A 267 -17.54 15.57 21.53
N LEU A 268 -17.83 16.09 20.33
CA LEU A 268 -17.61 17.49 19.97
C LEU A 268 -18.89 18.32 20.01
N GLY A 269 -20.07 17.69 20.12
CA GLY A 269 -21.36 18.36 19.98
C GLY A 269 -21.55 19.05 18.62
N LYS A 270 -20.78 18.63 17.60
CA LYS A 270 -20.81 19.20 16.25
C LYS A 270 -21.63 18.31 15.34
N THR A 271 -22.44 18.94 14.50
CA THR A 271 -23.12 18.26 13.39
C THR A 271 -22.62 18.88 12.10
N ILE A 272 -22.26 18.04 11.14
CA ILE A 272 -21.75 18.46 9.84
C ILE A 272 -22.57 17.83 8.71
N PRO A 273 -22.84 18.55 7.61
CA PRO A 273 -23.43 17.98 6.41
C PRO A 273 -22.41 17.08 5.68
N PHE A 274 -22.89 16.16 4.84
CA PHE A 274 -22.03 15.36 3.95
C PHE A 274 -22.61 15.21 2.55
N LYS A 275 -21.75 14.99 1.57
CA LYS A 275 -22.14 14.73 0.17
C LYS A 275 -22.36 13.23 -0.05
N LYS A 276 -23.30 12.88 -0.94
CA LYS A 276 -23.57 11.47 -1.26
C LYS A 276 -22.30 10.78 -1.78
N GLY A 277 -21.93 9.66 -1.16
CA GLY A 277 -20.75 8.86 -1.54
C GLY A 277 -19.43 9.30 -0.90
N GLN A 278 -19.43 10.42 -0.18
CA GLN A 278 -18.30 10.89 0.64
C GLN A 278 -18.12 9.99 1.85
N THR A 279 -16.88 9.78 2.27
CA THR A 279 -16.59 9.04 3.51
C THR A 279 -16.79 9.93 4.74
N ILE A 280 -17.02 9.33 5.91
CA ILE A 280 -17.06 10.09 7.18
C ILE A 280 -15.73 10.82 7.39
N CYS A 281 -14.60 10.16 7.11
CA CYS A 281 -13.28 10.77 7.18
C CYS A 281 -13.18 12.05 6.33
N GLU A 282 -13.52 11.97 5.04
CA GLU A 282 -13.50 13.12 4.14
C GLU A 282 -14.41 14.25 4.64
N ALA A 283 -15.59 13.92 5.17
CA ALA A 283 -16.51 14.91 5.71
C ALA A 283 -15.94 15.61 6.96
N LEU A 284 -15.28 14.88 7.86
CA LEU A 284 -14.62 15.44 9.05
C LEU A 284 -13.48 16.37 8.65
N GLU A 285 -12.63 15.95 7.71
CA GLU A 285 -11.50 16.72 7.20
C GLU A 285 -11.95 18.02 6.50
N GLU A 286 -12.98 17.97 5.65
CA GLU A 286 -13.55 19.16 5.00
C GLU A 286 -14.05 20.21 6.00
N HIS A 287 -14.46 19.80 7.21
CA HIS A 287 -14.97 20.67 8.26
C HIS A 287 -13.94 20.94 9.38
N GLY A 288 -12.66 20.64 9.13
CA GLY A 288 -11.56 20.94 10.06
C GLY A 288 -11.64 20.17 11.38
N ILE A 289 -12.25 18.99 11.39
CA ILE A 289 -12.26 18.09 12.54
C ILE A 289 -11.12 17.10 12.40
N GLU A 290 -10.21 17.10 13.37
CA GLU A 290 -9.04 16.23 13.35
C GLU A 290 -9.45 14.76 13.56
N ILE A 291 -9.06 13.91 12.62
CA ILE A 291 -9.12 12.45 12.70
C ILE A 291 -7.83 11.89 12.10
N ASP A 292 -7.28 10.84 12.72
CA ASP A 292 -6.05 10.21 12.25
C ASP A 292 -6.33 9.21 11.12
N ALA A 293 -6.62 9.67 9.92
CA ALA A 293 -6.75 8.77 8.76
C ALA A 293 -5.45 8.71 7.96
N GLU A 294 -4.64 7.66 8.15
CA GLU A 294 -3.33 7.58 7.50
C GLU A 294 -3.36 6.96 6.09
N CYS A 295 -4.11 5.86 5.93
CA CYS A 295 -4.04 5.05 4.72
C CYS A 295 -5.19 5.30 3.73
N HIS A 296 -6.32 5.83 4.22
CA HIS A 296 -7.61 5.89 3.50
C HIS A 296 -7.97 4.59 2.75
N ALA A 297 -7.68 3.45 3.37
CA ALA A 297 -7.85 2.13 2.78
C ALA A 297 -8.41 1.10 3.75
N GLY A 298 -8.74 1.49 4.98
CA GLY A 298 -9.27 0.56 5.98
C GLY A 298 -8.28 -0.47 6.54
N ILE A 299 -7.00 -0.43 6.13
CA ILE A 299 -6.03 -1.47 6.51
C ILE A 299 -5.23 -1.11 7.77
N CYS A 300 -4.97 0.18 8.03
CA CYS A 300 -4.06 0.58 9.11
C CYS A 300 -4.71 0.68 10.50
N GLY A 301 -6.05 0.78 10.57
CA GLY A 301 -6.79 0.91 11.83
C GLY A 301 -6.49 2.19 12.63
N SER A 302 -6.23 3.32 11.96
CA SER A 302 -5.87 4.59 12.62
C SER A 302 -7.06 5.52 12.87
N ASP A 303 -8.21 5.24 12.28
CA ASP A 303 -9.40 6.10 12.30
C ASP A 303 -10.66 5.39 12.82
N PRO A 304 -10.59 4.69 13.97
CA PRO A 304 -11.75 4.01 14.53
C PRO A 304 -12.81 5.01 15.02
N ILE A 305 -14.07 4.73 14.66
CA ILE A 305 -15.24 5.46 15.14
C ILE A 305 -16.25 4.46 15.73
N LYS A 306 -16.90 4.85 16.81
CA LYS A 306 -18.03 4.12 17.37
C LYS A 306 -19.33 4.66 16.79
N ILE A 307 -20.20 3.76 16.33
CA ILE A 307 -21.53 4.12 15.80
C ILE A 307 -22.53 4.11 16.96
N ILE A 308 -23.07 5.28 17.27
CA ILE A 308 -24.04 5.46 18.36
C ILE A 308 -25.46 5.23 17.85
N SER A 309 -25.77 5.73 16.64
CA SER A 309 -27.04 5.47 15.96
C SER A 309 -26.92 5.67 14.44
N GLY A 310 -27.87 5.09 13.68
CA GLY A 310 -27.88 5.17 12.21
C GLY A 310 -26.99 4.14 11.52
N LYS A 311 -26.76 2.97 12.15
CA LYS A 311 -25.94 1.88 11.59
C LYS A 311 -26.51 1.33 10.28
N GLU A 312 -27.84 1.28 10.18
CA GLU A 312 -28.59 0.90 8.99
C GLU A 312 -28.37 1.83 7.80
N ASN A 313 -27.87 3.04 8.06
CA ASN A 313 -27.60 4.04 7.03
C ASN A 313 -26.16 3.95 6.50
N LEU A 314 -25.42 2.88 6.79
CA LEU A 314 -24.02 2.74 6.38
C LEU A 314 -23.86 1.71 5.27
N ASN A 315 -22.80 1.84 4.47
CA ASN A 315 -22.38 0.78 3.56
C ASN A 315 -21.97 -0.49 4.32
N GLU A 316 -22.00 -1.61 3.62
CA GLU A 316 -21.50 -2.89 4.12
C GLU A 316 -20.05 -2.79 4.58
N LEU A 317 -19.72 -3.60 5.57
CA LEU A 317 -18.38 -3.73 6.12
C LEU A 317 -17.53 -4.53 5.13
N GLY A 318 -16.39 -3.98 4.71
CA GLY A 318 -15.45 -4.68 3.84
C GLY A 318 -14.52 -5.61 4.63
N ASP A 319 -13.93 -6.59 3.94
CA ASP A 319 -13.04 -7.59 4.57
C ASP A 319 -11.80 -6.94 5.21
N ASP A 320 -11.14 -6.01 4.51
CA ASP A 320 -9.98 -5.28 5.03
C ASP A 320 -10.32 -4.46 6.28
N GLU A 321 -11.50 -3.84 6.28
CA GLU A 321 -11.98 -3.04 7.42
C GLU A 321 -12.28 -3.92 8.63
N LEU A 322 -12.92 -5.08 8.40
CA LEU A 322 -13.20 -6.06 9.44
C LEU A 322 -11.91 -6.56 10.07
N GLU A 323 -10.94 -6.98 9.26
CA GLU A 323 -9.65 -7.48 9.75
C GLU A 323 -8.90 -6.40 10.55
N ALA A 324 -8.88 -5.14 10.07
CA ALA A 324 -8.24 -4.06 10.82
C ALA A 324 -8.94 -3.76 12.15
N LEU A 325 -10.27 -3.79 12.21
CA LEU A 325 -11.00 -3.57 13.46
C LEU A 325 -10.72 -4.68 14.48
N GLU A 326 -10.76 -5.95 14.06
CA GLU A 326 -10.59 -7.09 14.95
C GLU A 326 -9.12 -7.31 15.34
N ASP A 327 -8.23 -7.38 14.35
CA ASP A 327 -6.84 -7.78 14.56
C ASP A 327 -5.94 -6.63 14.99
N ILE A 328 -6.19 -5.39 14.53
CA ILE A 328 -5.31 -4.24 14.76
C ILE A 328 -5.86 -3.33 15.87
N CYS A 329 -7.14 -3.00 15.81
CA CYS A 329 -7.76 -2.10 16.79
C CYS A 329 -8.25 -2.84 18.05
N GLU A 330 -8.46 -4.16 17.97
CA GLU A 330 -9.11 -4.97 19.01
C GLU A 330 -10.52 -4.44 19.39
N LEU A 331 -11.28 -3.99 18.40
CA LEU A 331 -12.62 -3.40 18.56
C LEU A 331 -13.72 -4.31 17.99
N ASP A 332 -14.93 -4.22 18.54
CA ASP A 332 -16.10 -4.96 18.04
C ASP A 332 -16.60 -4.34 16.70
N PRO A 333 -16.51 -5.05 15.56
CA PRO A 333 -16.98 -4.56 14.26
C PRO A 333 -18.50 -4.35 14.19
N LYS A 334 -19.26 -4.82 15.20
CA LYS A 334 -20.69 -4.52 15.31
C LYS A 334 -20.95 -3.11 15.84
N GLU A 335 -20.06 -2.57 16.65
CA GLU A 335 -20.23 -1.23 17.25
C GLU A 335 -19.30 -0.19 16.61
N CYS A 336 -18.17 -0.63 16.08
CA CYS A 336 -17.12 0.23 15.55
C CYS A 336 -16.95 0.07 14.04
N ARG A 337 -16.47 1.13 13.40
CA ARG A 337 -16.13 1.21 11.97
C ARG A 337 -14.86 2.04 11.79
N LEU A 338 -14.26 2.01 10.61
CA LEU A 338 -13.17 2.92 10.24
C LEU A 338 -13.72 4.09 9.41
N ALA A 339 -13.47 5.32 9.85
CA ALA A 339 -14.07 6.51 9.24
C ALA A 339 -13.78 6.66 7.75
N CYS A 340 -12.63 6.18 7.27
CA CYS A 340 -12.20 6.22 5.87
C CYS A 340 -12.94 5.22 4.98
N MET A 341 -13.62 4.22 5.58
CA MET A 341 -14.38 3.20 4.84
C MET A 341 -15.89 3.43 4.92
N VAL A 342 -16.36 4.19 5.91
CA VAL A 342 -17.78 4.46 6.10
C VAL A 342 -18.27 5.55 5.15
N LYS A 343 -19.23 5.20 4.31
CA LYS A 343 -19.99 6.07 3.40
C LYS A 343 -21.46 6.08 3.85
N PRO A 344 -21.89 7.08 4.61
CA PRO A 344 -23.26 7.16 5.07
C PRO A 344 -24.22 7.43 3.90
N THR A 345 -25.37 6.80 3.93
CA THR A 345 -26.51 7.00 3.01
C THR A 345 -27.65 7.78 3.67
N GLY A 346 -27.59 7.93 5.00
CA GLY A 346 -28.54 8.63 5.86
C GLY A 346 -27.81 9.28 7.05
N SER A 347 -28.53 10.01 7.89
CA SER A 347 -27.92 10.64 9.07
C SER A 347 -27.41 9.61 10.07
N VAL A 348 -26.27 9.91 10.69
CA VAL A 348 -25.57 9.00 11.61
C VAL A 348 -25.05 9.79 12.80
N VAL A 349 -25.03 9.16 13.97
CA VAL A 349 -24.38 9.70 15.18
C VAL A 349 -23.17 8.83 15.49
N ILE A 350 -22.01 9.47 15.61
CA ILE A 350 -20.72 8.81 15.82
C ILE A 350 -19.98 9.39 17.02
N GLU A 351 -19.05 8.62 17.54
CA GLU A 351 -18.03 9.03 18.49
C GLU A 351 -16.66 8.68 17.90
N ILE A 352 -15.75 9.67 17.85
CA ILE A 352 -14.37 9.45 17.40
C ILE A 352 -13.62 8.79 18.56
N LEU A 353 -13.10 7.59 18.33
CA LEU A 353 -12.31 6.90 19.34
C LEU A 353 -10.87 7.40 19.27
N PRO A 354 -10.21 7.65 20.42
CA PRO A 354 -8.80 7.98 20.40
C PRO A 354 -8.02 6.79 19.82
N ASN A 355 -7.00 7.08 19.01
CA ASN A 355 -6.00 6.08 18.70
C ASN A 355 -5.39 5.63 20.02
N ASN A 356 -5.52 4.34 20.36
CA ASN A 356 -4.77 3.74 21.47
C ASN A 356 -3.30 4.13 21.25
N SER A 357 -2.83 5.07 22.07
CA SER A 357 -1.52 5.73 21.96
C SER A 357 -0.49 5.00 22.79
#